data_AF-A0A9P2I8E6-F1
#
_entry.id   AF-A0A9P2I8E6-F1
#
_cell.length_a   1.000
_cell.length_b   1.000
_cell.length_c   1.000
_cell.angle_alpha   90.00
_cell.angle_beta   90.00
_cell.angle_gamma   90.00
#
_symmetry.space_group_name_H-M   'P 1'
#
loop_
_entity.id
_entity.type
_entity.pdbx_description
1 polymer ?
#
loop_
_entity_poly.entity_id
_entity_poly.type
_entity_poly.pdbx_seq_one_letter_code
_entity_poly.pdbx_strand_id
1 'polypeptide(L)'
;MSTLTRSQVAANIRDSLLSGRKLTPKEFDDILRKAGNHERSRVLTLLRNDWGIPVEQFKTGAYHVTERNLEAYHSDKDETLKIWRTNARYVKTLRKVNITLSLLRGLVGKVPEDTLRTVYKGIETKYL
;
A
#
# COMPACT_ATOMS: atom_id res chain seq x y z
N MET A 1 11.53 -3.48 -27.60
CA MET A 1 10.64 -3.84 -26.49
C MET A 1 10.06 -2.56 -25.91
N SER A 2 8.74 -2.39 -25.87
CA SER A 2 8.14 -1.21 -25.24
C SER A 2 8.26 -1.32 -23.72
N THR A 3 8.85 -0.31 -23.10
CA THR A 3 8.90 -0.20 -21.64
C THR A 3 7.49 -0.09 -21.07
N LEU A 4 7.13 -0.94 -20.11
CA LEU A 4 5.83 -0.86 -19.45
C LEU A 4 5.83 0.27 -18.43
N THR A 5 4.69 0.92 -18.22
CA THR A 5 4.52 1.85 -17.10
C THR A 5 4.51 1.08 -15.77
N ARG A 6 4.84 1.76 -14.67
CA ARG A 6 4.82 1.15 -13.33
C ARG A 6 3.47 0.52 -12.99
N SER A 7 2.37 1.17 -13.37
CA SER A 7 1.01 0.65 -13.15
C SER A 7 0.76 -0.62 -13.96
N GLN A 8 1.22 -0.70 -15.21
CA GLN A 8 1.09 -1.92 -16.01
C GLN A 8 1.90 -3.08 -15.41
N VAL A 9 3.12 -2.82 -14.95
CA VAL A 9 3.94 -3.84 -14.28
C VAL A 9 3.31 -4.31 -12.98
N ALA A 10 2.77 -3.38 -12.20
CA ALA A 10 2.04 -3.71 -10.98
C ALA A 10 0.79 -4.54 -11.30
N ALA A 11 0.06 -4.26 -12.37
CA ALA A 11 -1.08 -5.07 -12.80
C ALA A 11 -0.66 -6.51 -13.12
N ASN A 12 0.43 -6.70 -13.88
CA ASN A 12 0.94 -8.03 -14.21
C ASN A 12 1.34 -8.83 -12.96
N ILE A 13 1.99 -8.15 -11.99
CA ILE A 13 2.38 -8.77 -10.72
C ILE A 13 1.15 -9.08 -9.87
N ARG A 14 0.18 -8.16 -9.78
CA ARG A 14 -1.11 -8.38 -9.12
C ARG A 14 -1.77 -9.63 -9.69
N ASP A 15 -1.91 -9.73 -11.00
CA ASP A 15 -2.61 -10.83 -11.64
C ASP A 15 -1.92 -12.17 -11.40
N SER A 16 -0.58 -12.18 -11.39
CA SER A 16 0.20 -13.36 -11.00
C SER A 16 -0.06 -13.76 -9.54
N LEU A 17 -0.03 -12.80 -8.60
CA LEU A 17 -0.24 -13.08 -7.18
C LEU A 17 -1.69 -13.53 -6.89
N LEU A 18 -2.67 -12.89 -7.55
CA LEU A 18 -4.09 -13.21 -7.43
C LEU A 18 -4.50 -14.49 -8.18
N SER A 19 -3.62 -15.05 -9.01
CA SER A 19 -3.77 -16.43 -9.52
C SER A 19 -3.26 -17.47 -8.53
N GLY A 20 -2.82 -17.07 -7.33
CA GLY A 20 -2.21 -17.94 -6.33
C GLY A 20 -0.71 -18.21 -6.52
N ARG A 21 -0.07 -17.61 -7.55
CA ARG A 21 1.37 -17.77 -7.72
C ARG A 21 2.13 -17.05 -6.60
N LYS A 22 3.17 -17.70 -6.11
CA LYS A 22 4.16 -17.11 -5.21
C LYS A 22 5.32 -16.58 -6.05
N LEU A 23 5.76 -15.35 -5.79
CA LEU A 23 6.88 -14.74 -6.49
C LEU A 23 8.08 -14.63 -5.57
N THR A 24 9.17 -15.32 -5.89
CA THR A 24 10.44 -15.12 -5.19
C THR A 24 10.98 -13.70 -5.42
N PRO A 25 11.86 -13.17 -4.56
CA PRO A 25 12.48 -11.86 -4.77
C PRO A 25 13.17 -11.73 -6.14
N LYS A 26 13.80 -12.82 -6.61
CA LYS A 26 14.50 -12.87 -7.90
C LYS A 26 13.53 -12.80 -9.07
N GLU A 27 12.45 -13.60 -9.06
CA GLU A 27 11.42 -13.54 -10.10
C GLU A 27 10.74 -12.16 -10.15
N PHE A 28 10.49 -11.57 -8.99
CA PHE A 28 9.94 -10.23 -8.91
C PHE A 28 10.88 -9.23 -9.60
N ASP A 29 12.17 -9.24 -9.28
CA ASP A 29 13.16 -8.34 -9.90
C ASP A 29 13.32 -8.58 -11.39
N ASP A 30 13.28 -9.84 -11.83
CA ASP A 30 13.34 -10.17 -13.24
C ASP A 30 12.16 -9.58 -14.02
N ILE A 31 10.95 -9.59 -13.44
CA ILE A 31 9.78 -8.91 -14.03
C ILE A 31 10.02 -7.40 -14.11
N LEU A 32 10.51 -6.78 -13.03
CA LEU A 32 10.77 -5.33 -13.01
C LEU A 32 11.84 -4.92 -14.01
N ARG A 33 12.94 -5.67 -14.09
CA ARG A 33 14.06 -5.45 -15.02
C ARG A 33 13.59 -5.53 -16.47
N LYS A 34 12.86 -6.60 -16.83
CA LYS A 34 12.31 -6.79 -18.19
C LYS A 34 11.33 -5.68 -18.59
N ALA A 35 10.70 -5.04 -17.62
CA ALA A 35 9.66 -4.06 -17.85
C ALA A 35 10.12 -2.59 -17.78
N GLY A 36 11.44 -2.33 -17.69
CA GLY A 36 11.99 -0.97 -17.60
C GLY A 36 12.78 -0.65 -16.35
N ASN A 37 13.20 -1.67 -15.59
CA ASN A 37 13.97 -1.51 -14.36
C ASN A 37 13.24 -0.68 -13.28
N HIS A 38 11.96 -0.98 -13.06
CA HIS A 38 11.16 -0.30 -12.03
C HIS A 38 11.65 -0.64 -10.62
N GLU A 39 11.55 0.32 -9.70
CA GLU A 39 11.87 0.08 -8.29
C GLU A 39 10.82 -0.79 -7.60
N ARG A 40 11.29 -1.87 -6.96
CA ARG A 40 10.43 -2.81 -6.23
C ARG A 40 9.58 -2.14 -5.15
N SER A 41 10.18 -1.27 -4.36
CA SER A 41 9.49 -0.55 -3.26
C SER A 41 8.32 0.29 -3.78
N ARG A 42 8.48 0.93 -4.93
CA ARG A 42 7.42 1.73 -5.56
C ARG A 42 6.30 0.87 -6.14
N VAL A 43 6.63 -0.27 -6.74
CA VAL A 43 5.61 -1.23 -7.21
C VAL A 43 4.84 -1.83 -6.04
N LEU A 44 5.53 -2.26 -4.98
CA LEU A 44 4.89 -2.77 -3.76
C LEU A 44 4.03 -1.71 -3.06
N THR A 45 4.46 -0.45 -3.07
CA THR A 45 3.66 0.68 -2.55
C THR A 45 2.36 0.82 -3.33
N LEU A 46 2.42 0.75 -4.66
CA LEU A 46 1.22 0.83 -5.50
C LEU A 46 0.28 -0.34 -5.21
N LEU A 47 0.80 -1.57 -5.17
CA LEU A 47 0.02 -2.78 -4.88
C LEU A 47 -0.65 -2.73 -3.50
N ARG A 48 0.14 -2.48 -2.44
CA ARG A 48 -0.33 -2.58 -1.05
C ARG A 48 -1.10 -1.35 -0.59
N ASN A 49 -0.58 -0.16 -0.85
CA ASN A 49 -1.11 1.07 -0.23
C ASN A 49 -2.13 1.78 -1.10
N ASP A 50 -1.99 1.71 -2.43
CA ASP A 50 -2.90 2.44 -3.33
C ASP A 50 -4.00 1.52 -3.86
N TRP A 51 -3.67 0.27 -4.21
CA TRP A 51 -4.64 -0.71 -4.70
C TRP A 51 -5.21 -1.61 -3.60
N GLY A 52 -4.51 -1.72 -2.47
CA GLY A 52 -4.97 -2.49 -1.31
C GLY A 52 -4.77 -3.99 -1.39
N ILE A 53 -4.00 -4.48 -2.36
CA ILE A 53 -3.74 -5.92 -2.50
C ILE A 53 -2.98 -6.42 -1.26
N PRO A 54 -3.49 -7.45 -0.56
CA PRO A 54 -2.89 -7.97 0.67
C PRO A 54 -1.67 -8.85 0.36
N VAL A 55 -0.65 -8.24 -0.25
CA VAL A 55 0.59 -8.92 -0.60
C VAL A 55 1.42 -9.11 0.67
N GLU A 56 1.53 -10.35 1.11
CA GLU A 56 2.38 -10.76 2.23
C GLU A 56 3.74 -11.25 1.73
N GLN A 57 4.67 -11.40 2.67
CA GLN A 57 6.00 -11.93 2.39
C GLN A 57 6.30 -13.07 3.37
N PHE A 58 6.62 -14.25 2.84
CA PHE A 58 7.09 -15.37 3.65
C PHE A 58 8.42 -15.05 4.32
N LYS A 59 8.79 -15.83 5.35
CA LYS A 59 10.14 -15.77 5.96
C LYS A 59 11.27 -15.95 4.94
N THR A 60 11.01 -16.69 3.85
CA THR A 60 11.93 -16.89 2.73
C THR A 60 12.06 -15.68 1.80
N GLY A 61 11.26 -14.63 2.02
CA GLY A 61 11.24 -13.43 1.19
C GLY A 61 10.27 -13.49 -0.01
N ALA A 62 9.65 -14.65 -0.28
CA ALA A 62 8.71 -14.76 -1.39
C ALA A 62 7.39 -14.00 -1.11
N TYR A 63 6.89 -13.30 -2.12
CA TYR A 63 5.66 -12.54 -2.09
C TYR A 63 4.46 -13.41 -2.47
N HIS A 64 3.35 -13.28 -1.76
CA HIS A 64 2.13 -14.03 -2.02
C HIS A 64 0.88 -13.29 -1.54
N VAL A 65 -0.28 -13.82 -1.90
CA VAL A 65 -1.56 -13.54 -1.25
C VAL A 65 -1.98 -14.80 -0.50
N THR A 66 -2.59 -14.67 0.67
CA THR A 66 -3.03 -15.83 1.47
C THR A 66 -4.20 -16.55 0.79
N GLU A 67 -4.33 -17.85 1.04
CA GLU A 67 -5.42 -18.67 0.48
C GLU A 67 -6.80 -18.09 0.80
N ARG A 68 -7.04 -17.71 2.06
CA ARG A 68 -8.27 -17.01 2.48
C ARG A 68 -8.58 -15.75 1.64
N ASN A 69 -7.57 -14.95 1.32
CA ASN A 69 -7.75 -13.75 0.51
C ASN A 69 -7.99 -14.09 -0.97
N LEU A 70 -7.40 -15.18 -1.47
CA LEU A 70 -7.66 -15.70 -2.81
C LEU A 70 -9.07 -16.27 -2.93
N GLU A 71 -9.53 -17.03 -1.94
CA GLU A 71 -10.91 -17.54 -1.87
C GLU A 71 -11.93 -16.41 -1.91
N ALA A 72 -11.75 -15.39 -1.06
CA ALA A 72 -12.60 -14.19 -1.08
C ALA A 72 -12.59 -13.50 -2.45
N TYR A 73 -11.40 -13.31 -3.03
CA TYR A 73 -11.24 -12.71 -4.35
C TYR A 73 -11.92 -13.54 -5.46
N HIS A 74 -11.82 -14.87 -5.42
CA HIS A 74 -12.42 -15.74 -6.43
C HIS A 74 -13.94 -15.88 -6.27
N SER A 75 -14.45 -15.75 -5.04
CA SER A 75 -15.89 -15.73 -4.76
C SER A 75 -16.56 -14.46 -5.27
N ASP A 76 -15.97 -13.28 -5.01
CA ASP A 76 -16.47 -11.99 -5.48
C ASP A 76 -15.30 -11.03 -5.69
N LYS A 77 -14.87 -10.90 -6.95
CA LYS A 77 -13.69 -10.09 -7.32
C LYS A 77 -13.93 -8.61 -7.07
N ASP A 78 -15.08 -8.09 -7.50
CA ASP A 78 -15.33 -6.65 -7.52
C ASP A 78 -15.55 -6.11 -6.11
N GLU A 79 -16.33 -6.81 -5.30
CA GLU A 79 -16.55 -6.40 -3.91
C GLU A 79 -15.27 -6.59 -3.08
N THR A 80 -14.52 -7.67 -3.26
CA THR A 80 -13.25 -7.88 -2.56
C THR A 80 -12.24 -6.78 -2.89
N LEU A 81 -12.05 -6.44 -4.16
CA LEU A 81 -11.15 -5.37 -4.57
C LEU A 81 -11.60 -4.00 -4.01
N LYS A 82 -12.91 -3.75 -3.96
CA LYS A 82 -13.47 -2.53 -3.37
C LYS A 82 -13.22 -2.45 -1.86
N ILE A 83 -13.42 -3.55 -1.13
CA ILE A 83 -13.14 -3.64 0.31
C ILE A 83 -11.65 -3.38 0.58
N TRP A 84 -10.77 -4.09 -0.12
CA TRP A 84 -9.32 -3.95 0.02
C TRP A 84 -8.85 -2.53 -0.26
N ARG A 85 -9.33 -1.92 -1.35
CA ARG A 85 -9.00 -0.53 -1.69
C ARG A 85 -9.49 0.45 -0.61
N THR A 86 -10.68 0.23 -0.06
CA THR A 86 -11.24 1.06 1.01
C THR A 86 -10.40 0.97 2.28
N ASN A 87 -10.04 -0.25 2.69
CA ASN A 87 -9.18 -0.48 3.86
C ASN A 87 -7.80 0.16 3.67
N ALA A 88 -7.21 0.04 2.48
CA ALA A 88 -5.91 0.65 2.18
C ALA A 88 -5.96 2.19 2.26
N ARG A 89 -7.03 2.81 1.76
CA ARG A 89 -7.25 4.26 1.93
C ARG A 89 -7.39 4.64 3.40
N TYR A 90 -8.16 3.89 4.17
CA TYR A 90 -8.34 4.14 5.60
C TYR A 90 -7.01 4.06 6.37
N VAL A 91 -6.23 2.99 6.15
CA VAL A 91 -4.88 2.83 6.74
C VAL A 91 -3.94 3.96 6.32
N LYS A 92 -4.00 4.41 5.06
CA LYS A 92 -3.21 5.54 4.56
C LYS A 92 -3.59 6.84 5.27
N THR A 93 -4.87 7.08 5.52
CA THR A 93 -5.36 8.23 6.30
C THR A 93 -4.87 8.14 7.74
N LEU A 94 -5.04 7.00 8.40
CA LEU A 94 -4.56 6.80 9.77
C LEU A 94 -3.05 7.02 9.90
N ARG A 95 -2.25 6.54 8.93
CA ARG A 95 -0.79 6.79 8.92
C ARG A 95 -0.47 8.27 8.83
N LYS A 96 -1.19 9.03 7.98
CA LYS A 96 -1.01 10.48 7.89
C LYS A 96 -1.35 11.17 9.21
N VAL A 97 -2.50 10.84 9.80
CA VAL A 97 -2.92 11.39 11.10
C VAL A 97 -1.86 11.08 12.17
N ASN A 98 -1.38 9.84 12.25
CA ASN A 98 -0.36 9.44 13.23
C ASN A 98 0.98 10.20 13.05
N ILE A 99 1.43 10.38 11.81
CA ILE A 99 2.63 11.18 11.51
C ILE A 99 2.43 12.63 11.93
N THR A 100 1.28 13.23 11.59
CA THR A 100 0.96 14.60 11.95
C THR A 100 0.91 14.78 13.47
N LEU A 101 0.26 13.88 14.20
CA LEU A 101 0.21 13.91 15.66
C LEU A 101 1.59 13.75 16.29
N SER A 102 2.45 12.89 15.72
CA SER A 102 3.83 12.71 16.18
C SER A 102 4.68 13.97 16.00
N LEU A 103 4.54 14.65 14.86
CA LEU A 103 5.22 15.92 14.61
C LEU A 103 4.75 17.01 15.58
N LEU A 104 3.45 17.09 15.85
CA LEU A 104 2.89 18.04 16.82
C LEU A 104 3.41 17.80 18.23
N ARG A 105 3.49 16.54 18.67
CA ARG A 105 4.13 16.19 19.96
C ARG A 105 5.57 16.69 20.03
N GLY A 106 6.33 16.60 18.94
CA GLY A 106 7.70 17.10 18.88
C GLY A 106 7.85 18.64 18.95
N LEU A 107 6.75 19.38 18.79
CA LEU A 107 6.67 20.84 18.88
C LEU A 107 6.16 21.33 20.25
N VAL A 108 5.65 20.45 21.10
CA VAL A 108 5.19 20.81 22.45
C VAL A 108 6.33 21.46 23.22
N GLY A 109 6.06 22.63 23.82
CA GLY A 109 7.06 23.44 24.53
C GLY A 109 8.02 24.25 23.64
N LYS A 110 7.95 24.09 22.30
CA LYS A 110 8.76 24.85 21.32
C LYS A 110 7.97 25.91 20.58
N VAL A 111 6.64 25.88 20.66
CA VAL A 111 5.74 26.85 20.06
C VAL A 111 4.65 27.24 21.06
N PRO A 112 4.03 28.43 20.93
CA PRO A 112 2.91 28.84 21.76
C PRO A 112 1.76 27.82 21.74
N GLU A 113 1.12 27.63 22.89
CA GLU A 113 0.06 26.64 23.07
C GLU A 113 -1.16 26.91 22.17
N ASP A 114 -1.50 28.18 21.94
CA ASP A 114 -2.59 28.58 21.03
C ASP A 114 -2.35 28.15 19.58
N THR A 115 -1.08 28.13 19.14
CA THR A 115 -0.69 27.63 17.83
C THR A 115 -0.96 26.13 17.74
N LEU A 116 -0.58 25.35 18.75
CA LEU A 116 -0.86 23.91 18.79
C LEU A 116 -2.37 23.63 18.82
N ARG A 117 -3.12 24.36 19.64
CA ARG A 117 -4.58 24.23 19.75
C ARG A 117 -5.29 24.50 18.41
N THR A 118 -4.82 25.49 17.66
CA THR A 118 -5.34 25.80 16.32
C THR A 118 -5.08 24.66 15.34
N VAL A 119 -3.88 24.07 15.36
CA VAL A 119 -3.54 22.96 14.48
C VAL A 119 -4.31 21.68 14.85
N TYR A 120 -4.49 21.38 16.15
CA TYR A 120 -5.29 20.25 16.61
C TYR A 120 -6.74 20.34 16.11
N LYS A 121 -7.39 21.51 16.26
CA LYS A 121 -8.75 21.74 15.73
C LYS A 121 -8.82 21.53 14.22
N GLY A 122 -7.83 22.03 13.46
CA GLY A 122 -7.78 21.85 12.02
C GLY A 122 -7.63 20.39 11.58
N ILE A 123 -6.94 19.56 12.36
CA ILE A 123 -6.83 18.12 12.12
C ILE A 123 -8.16 17.42 12.40
N GLU A 124 -8.80 17.75 13.52
CA GLU A 124 -10.12 17.22 13.89
C GLU A 124 -11.13 17.49 12.77
N THR A 125 -11.29 18.74 12.32
CA THR A 125 -12.23 19.10 11.24
C THR A 125 -11.96 18.41 9.90
N LYS A 126 -10.70 18.06 9.61
CA LYS A 126 -10.32 17.51 8.29
C LYS A 126 -10.37 15.99 8.23
N TYR A 127 -10.23 15.31 9.37
CA TYR A 127 -9.99 13.86 9.41
C TYR A 127 -10.88 13.08 10.36
N LEU A 128 -11.59 13.73 11.29
CA LEU A 128 -12.53 13.13 12.25
C LEU A 128 -13.94 13.67 12.01
#